data_AF-A0A317LT92-F1
#
_entry.id   AF-A0A317LT92-F1
#
_cell.length_a   1.000
_cell.length_b   1.000
_cell.length_c   1.000
_cell.angle_alpha   90.00
_cell.angle_beta   90.00
_cell.angle_gamma   90.00
#
_symmetry.space_group_name_H-M   'P 1'
#
loop_
_entity.id
_entity.type
_entity.pdbx_description
1 polymer ?
#
loop_
_entity_poly.entity_id
_entity_poly.type
_entity_poly.pdbx_seq_one_letter_code
_entity_poly.pdbx_strand_id
1 'polypeptide(L)'
;MPLPDNADLLKDDYGELAPEQLPVYTTHLDEADALSINKKLLAEADFQKFIQLWCDAHEQTMDSRSLVELLGGYHCQEVARLCEKELAAHELLLRSANHYSKFLQDQRCDPEIRYFAQWQMGLVMERLGSPWAEVEKWLLSASKYHEGRGEAMRYVIQHYRATSGWSFGFIYSSIAIKKFHGALPGQCQWFVNPGFYNWKVMYYHANICSKLLMKAESANSYRKIWPYVEQHPDEFTENQIQFFKQFKN
;
A
#
# COMPACT_ATOMS: atom_id res chain seq x y z
N MET A 1 -26.91 18.98 9.32
CA MET A 1 -26.62 19.57 8.00
C MET A 1 -26.36 18.39 7.07
N PRO A 2 -27.18 18.17 6.02
CA PRO A 2 -26.99 17.00 5.15
C PRO A 2 -25.65 17.15 4.43
N LEU A 3 -24.87 16.07 4.37
CA LEU A 3 -23.64 16.00 3.59
C LEU A 3 -24.00 16.24 2.11
N PRO A 4 -23.21 17.03 1.37
CA PRO A 4 -23.50 17.26 -0.03
C PRO A 4 -23.32 15.96 -0.82
N ASP A 5 -24.31 15.65 -1.66
CA ASP A 5 -24.44 14.49 -2.55
C ASP A 5 -23.45 14.57 -3.74
N ASN A 6 -22.20 14.96 -3.49
CA ASN A 6 -21.24 15.38 -4.52
C ASN A 6 -20.36 14.24 -5.04
N ALA A 7 -20.83 12.99 -4.93
CA ALA A 7 -20.17 11.84 -5.56
C ALA A 7 -20.15 11.94 -7.11
N ASP A 8 -21.09 12.68 -7.70
CA ASP A 8 -21.35 12.73 -9.14
C ASP A 8 -20.78 13.98 -9.87
N LEU A 9 -19.85 14.74 -9.27
CA LEU A 9 -19.35 16.00 -9.86
C LEU A 9 -17.98 15.94 -10.54
N LEU A 10 -17.38 14.76 -10.71
CA LEU A 10 -16.19 14.61 -11.55
C LEU A 10 -16.60 14.54 -13.02
N LYS A 11 -16.82 15.71 -13.63
CA LYS A 11 -17.13 15.85 -15.06
C LYS A 11 -15.92 15.54 -15.94
N ASP A 12 -16.14 14.60 -16.86
CA ASP A 12 -15.55 14.24 -18.17
C ASP A 12 -14.61 15.21 -18.93
N ASP A 13 -13.69 15.91 -18.27
CA ASP A 13 -12.52 16.52 -18.90
C ASP A 13 -11.44 16.62 -17.82
N TYR A 14 -10.47 15.69 -17.81
CA TYR A 14 -9.44 15.57 -16.76
C TYR A 14 -8.38 16.69 -16.88
N GLY A 15 -8.81 17.94 -16.75
CA GLY A 15 -7.96 19.05 -16.37
C GLY A 15 -7.41 18.83 -14.96
N GLU A 16 -6.25 19.43 -14.66
CA GLU A 16 -5.63 19.38 -13.34
C GLU A 16 -6.66 19.68 -12.24
N LEU A 17 -6.91 18.73 -11.34
CA LEU A 17 -7.82 18.92 -10.21
C LEU A 17 -7.32 20.09 -9.37
N ALA A 18 -8.17 21.10 -9.19
CA ALA A 18 -7.89 22.20 -8.29
C ALA A 18 -8.14 21.75 -6.82
N PRO A 19 -7.38 22.25 -5.84
CA PRO A 19 -7.54 21.88 -4.43
C PRO A 19 -8.98 22.07 -3.88
N GLU A 20 -9.73 23.03 -4.43
CA GLU A 20 -11.11 23.36 -4.06
C GLU A 20 -12.12 22.31 -4.55
N GLN A 21 -11.75 21.49 -5.54
CA GLN A 21 -12.58 20.41 -6.07
C GLN A 21 -12.50 19.15 -5.20
N LEU A 22 -11.51 19.07 -4.31
CA LEU A 22 -11.36 17.95 -3.39
C LEU A 22 -12.23 18.17 -2.13
N PRO A 23 -12.94 17.12 -1.67
CA PRO A 23 -13.91 17.21 -0.58
C PRO A 23 -13.28 17.46 0.79
N VAL A 24 -13.98 18.22 1.64
CA VAL A 24 -13.63 18.41 3.06
C VAL A 24 -14.50 17.49 3.92
N TYR A 25 -13.89 16.46 4.53
CA TYR A 25 -14.62 15.37 5.16
C TYR A 25 -14.71 15.43 6.69
N THR A 26 -14.26 16.49 7.35
CA THR A 26 -14.23 16.55 8.83
C THR A 26 -14.70 17.90 9.35
N THR A 27 -15.37 17.88 10.51
CA THR A 27 -15.78 19.08 11.23
C THR A 27 -14.65 19.72 12.03
N HIS A 28 -13.47 19.09 12.05
CA HIS A 28 -12.30 19.52 12.81
C HIS A 28 -11.25 20.26 11.97
N LEU A 29 -11.48 20.40 10.67
CA LEU A 29 -10.69 21.25 9.77
C LEU A 29 -11.52 22.45 9.36
N ASP A 30 -10.90 23.62 9.40
CA ASP A 30 -11.46 24.76 8.68
C ASP A 30 -11.12 24.66 7.19
N GLU A 31 -11.73 25.53 6.39
CA GLU A 31 -11.58 25.54 4.94
C GLU A 31 -10.13 25.81 4.51
N ALA A 32 -9.41 26.66 5.24
CA ALA A 32 -8.03 27.01 4.92
C ALA A 32 -7.08 25.83 5.15
N ASP A 33 -7.25 25.11 6.27
CA ASP A 33 -6.52 23.89 6.57
C ASP A 33 -6.79 22.82 5.52
N ALA A 34 -8.07 22.63 5.17
CA ALA A 34 -8.46 21.64 4.18
C ALA A 34 -7.86 21.94 2.79
N LEU A 35 -7.92 23.21 2.35
CA LEU A 35 -7.34 23.64 1.08
C LEU A 35 -5.81 23.46 1.06
N SER A 36 -5.15 23.79 2.16
CA SER A 36 -3.71 23.60 2.34
C SER A 36 -3.32 22.12 2.22
N ILE A 37 -4.09 21.23 2.86
CA ILE A 37 -3.87 19.78 2.78
C ILE A 37 -4.13 19.27 1.35
N ASN A 38 -5.22 19.68 0.71
CA ASN A 38 -5.55 19.28 -0.66
C ASN A 38 -4.46 19.70 -1.65
N LYS A 39 -3.89 20.91 -1.49
CA LYS A 39 -2.77 21.37 -2.29
C LYS A 39 -1.53 20.49 -2.11
N LYS A 40 -1.20 20.10 -0.87
CA LYS A 40 -0.10 19.16 -0.60
C LYS A 40 -0.39 17.79 -1.22
N LEU A 41 -1.60 17.30 -1.07
CA LEU A 41 -2.04 15.99 -1.58
C LEU A 41 -1.93 15.91 -3.10
N LEU A 42 -2.37 16.95 -3.82
CA LEU A 42 -2.26 17.01 -5.27
C LEU A 42 -0.81 17.11 -5.77
N ALA A 43 0.14 17.50 -4.93
CA ALA A 43 1.56 17.48 -5.28
C ALA A 43 2.22 16.09 -5.09
N GLU A 44 1.53 15.13 -4.45
CA GLU A 44 2.06 13.79 -4.19
C GLU A 44 1.93 12.89 -5.42
N ALA A 45 3.06 12.38 -5.92
CA ALA A 45 3.10 11.53 -7.11
C ALA A 45 2.25 10.26 -6.97
N ASP A 46 2.22 9.66 -5.78
CA ASP A 46 1.41 8.47 -5.52
C ASP A 46 -0.10 8.77 -5.58
N PHE A 47 -0.53 9.93 -5.10
CA PHE A 47 -1.94 10.34 -5.19
C PHE A 47 -2.33 10.65 -6.63
N GLN A 48 -1.50 11.35 -7.39
CA GLN A 48 -1.73 11.60 -8.81
C GLN A 48 -1.83 10.28 -9.60
N LYS A 49 -0.94 9.32 -9.31
CA LYS A 49 -1.02 7.98 -9.90
C LYS A 49 -2.32 7.26 -9.54
N PHE A 50 -2.77 7.35 -8.28
CA PHE A 50 -4.06 6.78 -7.87
C PHE A 50 -5.22 7.38 -8.68
N ILE A 51 -5.27 8.71 -8.82
CA ILE A 51 -6.33 9.39 -9.56
C ILE A 51 -6.35 8.90 -11.01
N GLN A 52 -5.20 8.82 -11.68
CA GLN A 52 -5.14 8.30 -13.05
C GLN A 52 -5.71 6.87 -13.15
N LEU A 53 -5.26 5.96 -12.29
CA LEU A 53 -5.73 4.57 -12.28
C LEU A 53 -7.23 4.46 -11.99
N TRP A 54 -7.72 5.33 -11.10
CA TRP A 54 -9.14 5.41 -10.77
C TRP A 54 -9.96 5.89 -11.97
N CYS A 55 -9.49 6.91 -12.69
CA CYS A 55 -10.14 7.39 -13.92
C CYS A 55 -10.17 6.30 -14.99
N ASP A 56 -9.04 5.65 -15.25
CA ASP A 56 -8.95 4.55 -16.23
C ASP A 56 -9.94 3.41 -15.88
N ALA A 57 -10.07 3.06 -14.60
CA ALA A 57 -11.02 2.05 -14.13
C ALA A 57 -12.49 2.52 -14.24
N HIS A 58 -12.74 3.81 -14.00
CA HIS A 58 -14.07 4.40 -14.10
C HIS A 58 -14.57 4.43 -15.54
N GLU A 59 -13.72 4.78 -16.52
CA GLU A 59 -14.06 4.73 -17.94
C GLU A 59 -14.42 3.31 -18.43
N GLN A 60 -13.78 2.30 -17.85
CA GLN A 60 -13.97 0.89 -18.23
C GLN A 60 -15.21 0.25 -17.59
N THR A 61 -15.80 0.86 -16.56
CA THR A 61 -16.89 0.26 -15.78
C THR A 61 -18.17 1.08 -15.85
N MET A 62 -19.31 0.43 -16.14
CA MET A 62 -20.62 1.09 -16.17
C MET A 62 -21.21 1.37 -14.78
N ASP A 63 -20.58 0.91 -13.69
CA ASP A 63 -21.05 1.09 -12.31
C ASP A 63 -20.06 1.91 -11.47
N SER A 64 -20.25 3.23 -11.51
CA SER A 64 -19.38 4.23 -10.89
C SER A 64 -19.43 4.25 -9.37
N ARG A 65 -20.50 3.74 -8.73
CA ARG A 65 -20.75 3.97 -7.30
C ARG A 65 -19.70 3.35 -6.40
N SER A 66 -19.27 2.13 -6.71
CA SER A 66 -18.23 1.45 -5.93
C SER A 66 -16.88 2.15 -6.10
N LEU A 67 -16.56 2.63 -7.30
CA LEU A 67 -15.32 3.38 -7.51
C LEU A 67 -15.31 4.70 -6.75
N VAL A 68 -16.45 5.38 -6.57
CA VAL A 68 -16.54 6.54 -5.67
C VAL A 68 -16.18 6.16 -4.23
N GLU A 69 -16.64 5.01 -3.73
CA GLU A 69 -16.27 4.53 -2.39
C GLU A 69 -14.76 4.25 -2.30
N LEU A 70 -14.12 3.72 -3.35
CA LEU A 70 -12.67 3.57 -3.40
C LEU A 70 -11.93 4.92 -3.33
N LEU A 71 -12.36 5.91 -4.13
CA LEU A 71 -11.80 7.27 -4.12
C LEU A 71 -11.94 7.93 -2.75
N GLY A 72 -13.15 7.88 -2.16
CA GLY A 72 -13.41 8.42 -0.83
C GLY A 72 -12.53 7.77 0.24
N GLY A 73 -12.35 6.44 0.16
CA GLY A 73 -11.49 5.67 1.04
C GLY A 73 -10.03 6.13 1.00
N TYR A 74 -9.44 6.18 -0.20
CA TYR A 74 -8.04 6.55 -0.38
C TYR A 74 -7.78 8.04 -0.11
N HIS A 75 -8.68 8.93 -0.55
CA HIS A 75 -8.58 10.35 -0.25
C HIS A 75 -8.59 10.62 1.26
N CYS A 76 -9.56 10.08 2.00
CA CYS A 76 -9.62 10.26 3.46
C CYS A 76 -8.35 9.74 4.16
N GLN A 77 -7.81 8.60 3.70
CA GLN A 77 -6.59 8.01 4.24
C GLN A 77 -5.36 8.91 4.05
N GLU A 78 -5.21 9.50 2.86
CA GLU A 78 -4.08 10.37 2.54
C GLU A 78 -4.21 11.75 3.17
N VAL A 79 -5.42 12.34 3.21
CA VAL A 79 -5.67 13.58 3.98
C VAL A 79 -5.34 13.36 5.45
N ALA A 80 -5.75 12.23 6.04
CA ALA A 80 -5.41 11.92 7.43
C ALA A 80 -3.89 11.80 7.66
N ARG A 81 -3.11 11.42 6.64
CA ARG A 81 -1.63 11.32 6.73
C ARG A 81 -0.98 12.70 6.78
N LEU A 82 -1.56 13.66 6.07
CA LEU A 82 -1.07 15.04 5.98
C LEU A 82 -1.65 15.96 7.06
N CYS A 83 -2.65 15.48 7.80
CA CYS A 83 -3.33 16.24 8.83
C CYS A 83 -2.55 16.25 10.15
N GLU A 84 -2.23 17.45 10.66
CA GLU A 84 -1.51 17.62 11.93
C GLU A 84 -2.44 17.51 13.15
N LYS A 85 -3.76 17.70 12.97
CA LYS A 85 -4.75 17.63 14.04
C LYS A 85 -5.17 16.17 14.28
N GLU A 86 -4.74 15.58 15.38
CA GLU A 86 -4.98 14.16 15.69
C GLU A 86 -6.47 13.75 15.63
N LEU A 87 -7.38 14.55 16.18
CA LEU A 87 -8.82 14.26 16.16
C LEU A 87 -9.39 14.25 14.73
N ALA A 88 -8.97 15.20 13.90
CA ALA A 88 -9.38 15.27 12.50
C ALA A 88 -8.83 14.07 11.72
N ALA A 89 -7.54 13.74 11.92
CA ALA A 89 -6.90 12.57 11.30
C ALA A 89 -7.61 11.26 11.69
N HIS A 90 -7.97 11.10 12.96
CA HIS A 90 -8.69 9.92 13.44
C HIS A 90 -10.10 9.80 12.81
N GLU A 91 -10.86 10.89 12.75
CA GLU A 91 -12.18 10.91 12.09
C GLU A 91 -12.08 10.53 10.60
N LEU A 92 -11.09 11.08 9.90
CA LEU A 92 -10.83 10.77 8.49
C LEU A 92 -10.48 9.28 8.28
N LEU A 93 -9.70 8.67 9.19
CA LEU A 93 -9.41 7.24 9.12
C LEU A 93 -10.65 6.37 9.33
N LEU A 94 -11.55 6.75 10.25
CA LEU A 94 -12.83 6.04 10.43
C LEU A 94 -13.70 6.12 9.17
N ARG A 95 -13.73 7.29 8.52
CA ARG A 95 -14.43 7.48 7.23
C ARG A 95 -13.79 6.64 6.13
N SER A 96 -12.47 6.63 6.05
CA SER A 96 -11.71 5.80 5.11
C SER A 96 -12.08 4.31 5.27
N ALA A 97 -12.10 3.80 6.51
CA ALA A 97 -12.52 2.43 6.79
C ALA A 97 -13.97 2.16 6.37
N ASN A 98 -14.89 3.10 6.60
CA ASN A 98 -16.28 2.95 6.16
C ASN A 98 -16.38 2.84 4.62
N HIS A 99 -15.69 3.72 3.90
CA HIS A 99 -15.63 3.72 2.45
C HIS A 99 -15.07 2.41 1.88
N TYR A 100 -13.91 1.95 2.36
CA TYR A 100 -13.36 0.66 1.93
C TYR A 100 -14.26 -0.52 2.27
N SER A 101 -14.95 -0.49 3.42
CA SER A 101 -15.88 -1.55 3.82
C SER A 101 -17.03 -1.67 2.83
N LYS A 102 -17.63 -0.55 2.43
CA LYS A 102 -18.69 -0.52 1.40
C LYS A 102 -18.18 -0.97 0.04
N PHE A 103 -17.01 -0.49 -0.38
CA PHE A 103 -16.38 -0.93 -1.64
C PHE A 103 -16.18 -2.45 -1.69
N LEU A 104 -15.65 -3.03 -0.62
CA LEU A 104 -15.36 -4.46 -0.56
C LEU A 104 -16.62 -5.35 -0.53
N GLN A 105 -17.80 -4.80 -0.21
CA GLN A 105 -19.07 -5.51 -0.31
C GLN A 105 -19.48 -5.75 -1.77
N ASP A 106 -19.01 -4.94 -2.73
CA ASP A 106 -19.37 -5.09 -4.14
C ASP A 106 -18.47 -6.07 -4.89
N GLN A 107 -18.93 -7.31 -5.03
CA GLN A 107 -18.17 -8.40 -5.67
C GLN A 107 -17.92 -8.22 -7.17
N ARG A 108 -18.49 -7.20 -7.82
CA ARG A 108 -18.38 -6.99 -9.28
C ARG A 108 -17.11 -6.25 -9.70
N CYS A 109 -16.41 -5.60 -8.76
CA CYS A 109 -15.19 -4.86 -9.07
C CYS A 109 -14.01 -5.77 -9.39
N ASP A 110 -13.09 -5.25 -10.21
CA ASP A 110 -11.88 -5.95 -10.62
C ASP A 110 -11.06 -6.48 -9.42
N PRO A 111 -10.56 -7.73 -9.47
CA PRO A 111 -9.83 -8.33 -8.36
C PRO A 111 -8.55 -7.59 -7.96
N GLU A 112 -7.85 -6.91 -8.88
CA GLU A 112 -6.68 -6.10 -8.58
C GLU A 112 -7.06 -4.89 -7.70
N ILE A 113 -8.14 -4.20 -8.06
CA ILE A 113 -8.65 -3.04 -7.31
C ILE A 113 -9.15 -3.49 -5.93
N ARG A 114 -9.82 -4.65 -5.86
CA ARG A 114 -10.24 -5.26 -4.59
C ARG A 114 -9.05 -5.66 -3.71
N TYR A 115 -7.97 -6.20 -4.30
CA TYR A 115 -6.73 -6.46 -3.59
C TYR A 115 -6.17 -5.16 -2.99
N PHE A 116 -6.10 -4.10 -3.79
CA PHE A 116 -5.61 -2.80 -3.34
C PHE A 116 -6.43 -2.25 -2.17
N ALA A 117 -7.76 -2.20 -2.29
CA ALA A 117 -8.64 -1.72 -1.22
C ALA A 117 -8.53 -2.55 0.06
N GLN A 118 -8.45 -3.88 -0.06
CA GLN A 118 -8.28 -4.78 1.08
C GLN A 118 -6.94 -4.57 1.79
N TRP A 119 -5.88 -4.31 1.02
CA TRP A 119 -4.58 -3.96 1.57
C TRP A 119 -4.63 -2.60 2.29
N GLN A 120 -5.20 -1.57 1.66
CA GLN A 120 -5.34 -0.24 2.25
C GLN A 120 -6.19 -0.26 3.53
N MET A 121 -7.27 -1.04 3.56
CA MET A 121 -8.05 -1.27 4.79
C MET A 121 -7.15 -1.74 5.94
N GLY A 122 -6.27 -2.72 5.70
CA GLY A 122 -5.33 -3.17 6.72
C GLY A 122 -4.44 -2.04 7.26
N LEU A 123 -3.94 -1.17 6.39
CA LEU A 123 -3.14 -0.01 6.79
C LEU A 123 -3.96 1.01 7.60
N VAL A 124 -5.22 1.24 7.23
CA VAL A 124 -6.14 2.11 7.97
C VAL A 124 -6.41 1.56 9.37
N MET A 125 -6.69 0.26 9.50
CA MET A 125 -6.94 -0.37 10.80
C MET A 125 -5.72 -0.25 11.73
N GLU A 126 -4.50 -0.40 11.22
CA GLU A 126 -3.29 -0.19 12.04
C GLU A 126 -3.18 1.26 12.52
N ARG A 127 -3.43 2.24 11.64
CA ARG A 127 -3.41 3.67 12.00
C ARG A 127 -4.52 4.07 12.96
N LEU A 128 -5.64 3.33 12.97
CA LEU A 128 -6.71 3.46 13.97
C LEU A 128 -6.36 2.83 15.32
N GLY A 129 -5.21 2.15 15.44
CA GLY A 129 -4.75 1.52 16.66
C GLY A 129 -5.37 0.15 16.94
N SER A 130 -5.90 -0.52 15.91
CA SER A 130 -6.43 -1.88 16.07
C SER A 130 -5.33 -2.87 16.50
N PRO A 131 -5.69 -3.94 17.25
CA PRO A 131 -4.75 -5.00 17.59
C PRO A 131 -4.09 -5.60 16.33
N TRP A 132 -2.78 -5.85 16.39
CA TRP A 132 -2.02 -6.35 15.23
C TRP A 132 -2.61 -7.63 14.62
N ALA A 133 -3.13 -8.56 15.42
CA ALA A 133 -3.76 -9.77 14.91
C ALA A 133 -4.96 -9.49 13.99
N GLU A 134 -5.71 -8.41 14.23
CA GLU A 134 -6.81 -7.99 13.35
C GLU A 134 -6.27 -7.34 12.08
N VAL A 135 -5.28 -6.46 12.20
CA VAL A 135 -4.58 -5.81 11.08
C VAL A 135 -3.98 -6.86 10.14
N GLU A 136 -3.26 -7.82 10.70
CA GLU A 136 -2.65 -8.94 9.99
C GLU A 136 -3.70 -9.73 9.21
N LYS A 137 -4.85 -10.03 9.82
CA LYS A 137 -5.95 -10.72 9.14
C LYS A 137 -6.47 -9.93 7.94
N TRP A 138 -6.64 -8.61 8.05
CA TRP A 138 -7.03 -7.75 6.94
C TRP A 138 -6.00 -7.85 5.80
N LEU A 139 -4.72 -7.68 6.12
CA LEU A 139 -3.63 -7.72 5.14
C LEU A 139 -3.51 -9.07 4.44
N LEU A 140 -3.49 -10.18 5.20
CA LEU A 140 -3.35 -11.52 4.63
C LEU A 140 -4.55 -11.91 3.76
N SER A 141 -5.75 -11.41 4.09
CA SER A 141 -6.95 -11.67 3.30
C SER A 141 -6.98 -10.95 1.94
N ALA A 142 -6.10 -9.97 1.68
CA ALA A 142 -5.92 -9.38 0.35
C ALA A 142 -5.58 -10.44 -0.71
N SER A 143 -4.81 -11.47 -0.34
CA SER A 143 -4.44 -12.57 -1.23
C SER A 143 -5.62 -13.38 -1.79
N LYS A 144 -6.82 -13.26 -1.20
CA LYS A 144 -8.05 -13.87 -1.72
C LYS A 144 -8.52 -13.24 -3.02
N TYR A 145 -8.18 -11.97 -3.26
CA TYR A 145 -8.56 -11.25 -4.48
C TYR A 145 -7.50 -11.38 -5.55
N HIS A 146 -6.22 -11.31 -5.17
CA HIS A 146 -5.13 -11.48 -6.12
C HIS A 146 -3.95 -12.22 -5.48
N GLU A 147 -3.80 -13.51 -5.80
CA GLU A 147 -2.82 -14.34 -5.13
C GLU A 147 -1.37 -14.03 -5.50
N GLY A 148 -1.13 -13.53 -6.72
CA GLY A 148 0.20 -13.15 -7.20
C GLY A 148 0.73 -11.81 -6.65
N ARG A 149 -0.07 -11.08 -5.88
CA ARG A 149 0.31 -9.78 -5.32
C ARG A 149 0.85 -9.93 -3.89
N GLY A 150 1.98 -9.29 -3.63
CA GLY A 150 2.78 -9.47 -2.43
C GLY A 150 2.90 -8.24 -1.52
N GLU A 151 2.37 -7.08 -1.88
CA GLU A 151 2.51 -5.84 -1.11
C GLU A 151 1.92 -5.93 0.32
N ALA A 152 0.78 -6.60 0.50
CA ALA A 152 0.21 -6.79 1.83
C ALA A 152 1.07 -7.74 2.68
N MET A 153 1.58 -8.84 2.09
CA MET A 153 2.52 -9.75 2.74
C MET A 153 3.84 -9.06 3.08
N ARG A 154 4.33 -8.19 2.19
CA ARG A 154 5.51 -7.35 2.43
C ARG A 154 5.33 -6.53 3.70
N TYR A 155 4.16 -5.92 3.88
CA TYR A 155 3.84 -5.14 5.06
C TYR A 155 3.88 -5.97 6.34
N VAL A 156 3.26 -7.16 6.33
CA VAL A 156 3.30 -8.11 7.46
C VAL A 156 4.73 -8.49 7.83
N ILE A 157 5.58 -8.80 6.85
CA ILE A 157 7.01 -9.12 7.07
C ILE A 157 7.73 -7.92 7.69
N GLN A 158 7.48 -6.71 7.19
CA GLN A 158 8.11 -5.49 7.70
C GLN A 158 7.71 -5.20 9.15
N HIS A 159 6.43 -5.38 9.50
CA HIS A 159 5.95 -5.23 10.87
C HIS A 159 6.72 -6.17 11.82
N TYR A 160 6.76 -7.47 11.52
CA TYR A 160 7.46 -8.43 12.38
C TYR A 160 8.96 -8.18 12.48
N ARG A 161 9.58 -7.62 11.45
CA ARG A 161 10.97 -7.16 11.51
C ARG A 161 11.14 -5.96 12.44
N ALA A 162 10.24 -4.98 12.36
CA ALA A 162 10.29 -3.78 13.18
C ALA A 162 10.02 -4.07 14.67
N THR A 163 9.10 -5.00 14.97
CA THR A 163 8.71 -5.37 16.34
C THR A 163 9.53 -6.52 16.93
N SER A 164 10.61 -6.94 16.25
CA SER A 164 11.46 -8.07 16.66
C SER A 164 10.71 -9.42 16.79
N GLY A 165 9.57 -9.57 16.13
CA GLY A 165 8.84 -10.83 16.01
C GLY A 165 9.47 -11.79 15.00
N TRP A 166 10.74 -12.13 15.19
CA TRP A 166 11.57 -12.82 14.20
C TRP A 166 11.02 -14.18 13.75
N SER A 167 10.42 -14.96 14.64
CA SER A 167 9.85 -16.28 14.31
C SER A 167 8.69 -16.17 13.32
N PHE A 168 7.76 -15.24 13.53
CA PHE A 168 6.67 -14.98 12.58
C PHE A 168 7.20 -14.35 11.30
N GLY A 169 8.14 -13.41 11.41
CA GLY A 169 8.84 -12.86 10.25
C GLY A 169 9.48 -13.94 9.39
N PHE A 170 10.08 -14.96 10.00
CA PHE A 170 10.70 -16.09 9.30
C PHE A 170 9.65 -16.92 8.55
N ILE A 171 8.54 -17.26 9.21
CA ILE A 171 7.44 -18.00 8.59
C ILE A 171 6.91 -17.24 7.36
N TYR A 172 6.54 -15.97 7.53
CA TYR A 172 5.97 -15.17 6.44
C TYR A 172 6.96 -14.91 5.31
N SER A 173 8.22 -14.59 5.63
CA SER A 173 9.23 -14.36 4.60
C SER A 173 9.58 -15.64 3.82
N SER A 174 9.58 -16.81 4.48
CA SER A 174 9.78 -18.10 3.82
C SER A 174 8.65 -18.43 2.84
N ILE A 175 7.40 -18.16 3.22
CA ILE A 175 6.24 -18.29 2.34
C ILE A 175 6.35 -17.31 1.17
N ALA A 176 6.68 -16.05 1.46
CA ALA A 176 6.79 -15.00 0.47
C ALA A 176 7.89 -15.25 -0.56
N ILE A 177 9.05 -15.79 -0.17
CA ILE A 177 10.10 -16.19 -1.14
C ILE A 177 9.55 -17.22 -2.11
N LYS A 178 8.91 -18.28 -1.61
CA LYS A 178 8.37 -19.35 -2.47
C LYS A 178 7.32 -18.84 -3.45
N LYS A 179 6.53 -17.84 -3.04
CA LYS A 179 5.40 -17.34 -3.80
C LYS A 179 5.73 -16.19 -4.75
N PHE A 180 6.59 -15.27 -4.32
CA PHE A 180 6.74 -13.96 -4.97
C PHE A 180 8.14 -13.68 -5.52
N HIS A 181 9.17 -14.40 -5.05
CA HIS A 181 10.54 -14.13 -5.52
C HIS A 181 10.68 -14.50 -7.00
N GLY A 182 11.07 -13.54 -7.84
CA GLY A 182 11.15 -13.68 -9.29
C GLY A 182 9.79 -13.80 -10.00
N ALA A 183 8.69 -13.67 -9.27
CA ALA A 183 7.33 -13.81 -9.78
C ALA A 183 6.61 -12.45 -9.75
N LEU A 184 7.11 -11.50 -10.55
CA LEU A 184 6.45 -10.20 -10.71
C LEU A 184 5.05 -10.41 -11.33
N PRO A 185 3.98 -9.88 -10.74
CA PRO A 185 2.64 -10.04 -11.29
C PRO A 185 2.55 -9.31 -12.63
N GLY A 186 2.19 -10.05 -13.68
CA GLY A 186 1.94 -9.48 -15.00
C GLY A 186 0.65 -8.67 -15.02
N GLN A 187 0.61 -7.60 -15.83
CA GLN A 187 -0.59 -6.77 -16.03
C GLN A 187 -1.22 -6.22 -14.74
N CYS A 188 -0.41 -5.79 -13.77
CA CYS A 188 -0.88 -5.11 -12.57
C CYS A 188 -0.45 -3.63 -12.58
N GLN A 189 -1.40 -2.72 -12.50
CA GLN A 189 -1.15 -1.27 -12.55
C GLN A 189 -1.19 -0.61 -11.16
N TRP A 190 -1.93 -1.19 -10.21
CA TRP A 190 -2.23 -0.60 -8.91
C TRP A 190 -1.10 -0.79 -7.90
N PHE A 191 -0.12 0.12 -7.87
CA PHE A 191 0.91 0.21 -6.82
C PHE A 191 1.79 -1.04 -6.61
N VAL A 192 2.19 -1.70 -7.70
CA VAL A 192 3.16 -2.80 -7.65
C VAL A 192 4.54 -2.26 -7.27
N ASN A 193 5.27 -2.99 -6.40
CA ASN A 193 6.67 -2.68 -6.07
C ASN A 193 7.61 -3.75 -6.65
N PRO A 194 8.19 -3.55 -7.86
CA PRO A 194 9.03 -4.56 -8.50
C PRO A 194 10.19 -5.04 -7.63
N GLY A 195 10.82 -4.11 -6.90
CA GLY A 195 11.92 -4.45 -5.99
C GLY A 195 11.54 -5.48 -4.92
N PHE A 196 10.27 -5.57 -4.51
CA PHE A 196 9.83 -6.63 -3.59
C PHE A 196 10.00 -8.04 -4.16
N TYR A 197 9.49 -8.24 -5.38
CA TYR A 197 9.53 -9.51 -6.09
C TYR A 197 10.94 -9.86 -6.55
N ASN A 198 11.72 -8.84 -6.93
CA ASN A 198 13.05 -9.05 -7.48
C ASN A 198 14.10 -9.38 -6.42
N TRP A 199 14.12 -8.66 -5.29
CA TRP A 199 15.21 -8.85 -4.32
C TRP A 199 14.85 -8.57 -2.86
N LYS A 200 13.94 -7.63 -2.56
CA LYS A 200 13.70 -7.21 -1.17
C LYS A 200 13.10 -8.33 -0.32
N VAL A 201 12.29 -9.22 -0.89
CA VAL A 201 11.76 -10.38 -0.14
C VAL A 201 12.89 -11.28 0.38
N MET A 202 13.93 -11.51 -0.43
CA MET A 202 15.12 -12.26 0.00
C MET A 202 15.93 -11.47 1.03
N TYR A 203 16.08 -10.16 0.83
CA TYR A 203 16.79 -9.30 1.78
C TYR A 203 16.14 -9.32 3.17
N TYR A 204 14.82 -9.23 3.24
CA TYR A 204 14.07 -9.31 4.49
C TYR A 204 14.27 -10.66 5.17
N HIS A 205 14.16 -11.75 4.42
CA HIS A 205 14.38 -13.09 4.93
C HIS A 205 15.80 -13.28 5.46
N ALA A 206 16.83 -12.88 4.70
CA ALA A 206 18.22 -12.96 5.11
C ALA A 206 18.48 -12.22 6.44
N ASN A 207 17.92 -11.02 6.56
CA ASN A 207 18.00 -10.22 7.78
C ASN A 207 17.33 -10.93 8.97
N ILE A 208 16.15 -11.53 8.77
CA ILE A 208 15.44 -12.29 9.81
C ILE A 208 16.24 -13.54 10.23
N CYS A 209 16.71 -14.35 9.27
CA CYS A 209 17.54 -15.53 9.53
C CYS A 209 18.80 -15.17 10.34
N SER A 210 19.41 -14.02 10.05
CA SER A 210 20.55 -13.53 10.82
C SER A 210 20.21 -13.27 12.29
N LYS A 211 19.01 -12.76 12.60
CA LYS A 211 18.55 -12.52 13.97
C LYS A 211 18.18 -13.80 14.71
N LEU A 212 17.76 -14.83 13.97
CA LEU A 212 17.51 -16.17 14.48
C LEU A 212 18.77 -17.06 14.56
N LEU A 213 19.97 -16.50 14.32
CA LEU A 213 21.24 -17.23 14.29
C LEU A 213 21.33 -18.32 13.20
N MET A 214 20.44 -18.27 12.20
CA MET A 214 20.43 -19.16 11.03
C MET A 214 21.42 -18.64 9.97
N LYS A 215 22.70 -18.60 10.34
CA LYS A 215 23.77 -17.95 9.55
C LYS A 215 23.89 -18.50 8.13
N ALA A 216 23.76 -19.81 7.95
CA ALA A 216 23.89 -20.46 6.65
C ALA A 216 22.77 -20.02 5.68
N GLU A 217 21.52 -19.98 6.15
CA GLU A 217 20.36 -19.57 5.35
C GLU A 217 20.39 -18.07 5.03
N SER A 218 20.81 -17.26 6.01
CA SER A 218 21.05 -15.83 5.81
C SER A 218 22.09 -15.57 4.71
N ALA A 219 23.27 -16.19 4.82
CA ALA A 219 24.33 -16.05 3.83
C ALA A 219 23.90 -16.55 2.44
N ASN A 220 23.21 -17.69 2.37
CA ASN A 220 22.66 -18.21 1.12
C ASN A 220 21.67 -17.25 0.46
N SER A 221 20.82 -16.61 1.26
CA SER A 221 19.84 -15.64 0.77
C SER A 221 20.50 -14.37 0.25
N TYR A 222 21.52 -13.85 0.93
CA TYR A 222 22.31 -12.72 0.42
C TYR A 222 23.08 -13.06 -0.86
N ARG A 223 23.68 -14.25 -0.95
CA ARG A 223 24.37 -14.72 -2.15
C ARG A 223 23.43 -14.75 -3.36
N LYS A 224 22.16 -15.13 -3.17
CA LYS A 224 21.16 -15.15 -4.25
C LYS A 224 20.70 -13.76 -4.71
N ILE A 225 20.89 -12.72 -3.89
CA ILE A 225 20.59 -11.32 -4.28
C ILE A 225 21.70 -10.74 -5.17
N TRP A 226 22.96 -11.19 -4.99
CA TRP A 226 24.12 -10.62 -5.66
C TRP A 226 24.01 -10.56 -7.20
N PRO A 227 23.55 -11.60 -7.91
CA PRO A 227 23.37 -11.52 -9.37
C PRO A 227 22.43 -10.39 -9.81
N TYR A 228 21.38 -10.10 -9.05
CA TYR A 228 20.48 -8.99 -9.34
C TYR A 228 21.18 -7.64 -9.14
N VAL A 229 21.96 -7.49 -8.07
CA VAL A 229 22.74 -6.26 -7.80
C VAL A 229 23.78 -6.01 -8.89
N GLU A 230 24.45 -7.06 -9.39
CA GLU A 230 25.41 -6.93 -10.51
C GLU A 230 24.72 -6.50 -11.82
N GLN A 231 23.49 -6.92 -12.06
CA GLN A 231 22.72 -6.59 -13.27
C GLN A 231 22.04 -5.22 -13.21
N HIS A 232 21.70 -4.75 -12.00
CA HIS A 232 20.96 -3.51 -11.76
C HIS A 232 21.65 -2.60 -10.74
N PRO A 233 22.93 -2.22 -10.92
CA PRO A 233 23.67 -1.46 -9.92
C PRO A 233 23.09 -0.06 -9.65
N ASP A 234 22.35 0.50 -10.61
CA ASP A 234 21.66 1.78 -10.52
C ASP A 234 20.48 1.81 -9.54
N GLU A 235 19.91 0.64 -9.20
CA GLU A 235 18.87 0.52 -8.17
C GLU A 235 19.43 0.52 -6.73
N PHE A 236 20.76 0.55 -6.56
CA PHE A 236 21.43 0.43 -5.27
C PHE A 236 22.40 1.59 -5.01
N THR A 237 22.53 1.96 -3.74
CA THR A 237 23.61 2.85 -3.29
C THR A 237 24.94 2.12 -3.23
N GLU A 238 26.06 2.86 -3.34
CA GLU A 238 27.41 2.30 -3.24
C GLU A 238 27.60 1.47 -1.95
N ASN A 239 27.08 1.96 -0.82
CA ASN A 239 27.14 1.24 0.45
C ASN A 239 26.40 -0.11 0.42
N GLN A 240 25.26 -0.17 -0.27
CA GLN A 240 24.52 -1.43 -0.44
C GLN A 240 25.27 -2.39 -1.35
N ILE A 241 25.87 -1.90 -2.43
CA ILE A 241 26.69 -2.71 -3.34
C ILE A 241 27.86 -3.33 -2.57
N GLN A 242 28.61 -2.53 -1.80
CA GLN A 242 29.71 -3.05 -0.97
C GLN A 242 29.22 -4.06 0.07
N PHE A 243 28.05 -3.83 0.69
CA PHE A 243 27.44 -4.78 1.61
C PHE A 243 27.11 -6.12 0.95
N PHE A 244 26.51 -6.14 -0.25
CA PHE A 244 26.17 -7.39 -0.92
C PHE A 244 27.40 -8.11 -1.49
N LYS A 245 28.43 -7.36 -1.90
CA LYS A 245 29.68 -7.89 -2.47
C LYS A 245 30.41 -8.85 -1.53
N GLN A 246 30.29 -8.67 -0.22
CA GLN A 246 30.89 -9.58 0.77
C GLN A 246 30.30 -11.01 0.72
N PHE A 247 29.13 -11.19 0.11
CA PHE A 247 28.44 -12.48 -0.03
C PHE A 247 28.58 -13.13 -1.41
N LYS A 248 29.47 -12.59 -2.27
CA LYS A 248 29.72 -13.10 -3.62
C LYS A 248 30.21 -14.56 -3.65
N ASN A 249 30.93 -14.99 -2.60
CA ASN A 249 31.56 -16.31 -2.49
C ASN A 249 30.79 -17.22 -1.52
#